data_AF-A0AAV0DHL7-F1
#
_entry.id   AF-A0AAV0DHL7-F1
#
_cell.length_a   1.000
_cell.length_b   1.000
_cell.length_c   1.000
_cell.angle_alpha   90.00
_cell.angle_beta   90.00
_cell.angle_gamma   90.00
#
_symmetry.space_group_name_H-M   'P 1'
#
loop_
_entity.id
_entity.type
_entity.pdbx_description
1 polymer ?
#
loop_
_entity_poly.entity_id
_entity_poly.type
_entity_poly.pdbx_seq_one_letter_code
_entity_poly.pdbx_strand_id
1 'polypeptide(L)'
;MVMDCRNWNEDSYRESVLQERETQCRTVFRTTFGPNISCNSTPDCLFAATSDGSIASYSISSLLCLNRENFESGRLLAPLAEPNWRVQGHDGPAYDITFYSNNEDSILLSCGDDGRIRGWKWKEMSESNKSTQEINSKPVIDLVNPQHKGPWGSLSPIPENNAIAVNPQNGSVFAAAGDSCAYCWDLVCASVKGEK
;
A
#
# COMPACT_ATOMS: atom_id res chain seq x y z
N MET A 1 8.06 -14.67 -29.69
CA MET A 1 9.31 -14.00 -30.10
C MET A 1 10.41 -15.03 -30.15
N VAL A 2 11.20 -15.08 -31.22
CA VAL A 2 12.38 -15.95 -31.29
C VAL A 2 13.51 -15.21 -30.58
N MET A 3 13.94 -15.74 -29.43
CA MET A 3 15.03 -15.17 -28.62
C MET A 3 16.36 -15.42 -29.34
N ASP A 4 17.15 -14.38 -29.62
CA ASP A 4 18.49 -14.53 -30.19
C ASP A 4 19.47 -14.99 -29.10
N CYS A 5 19.89 -16.26 -29.18
CA CYS A 5 20.74 -16.90 -28.19
C CYS A 5 22.15 -16.29 -28.06
N ARG A 6 22.56 -15.43 -29.01
CA ARG A 6 23.90 -14.79 -29.01
C ARG A 6 24.00 -13.59 -28.08
N ASN A 7 22.86 -13.01 -27.69
CA ASN A 7 22.78 -11.86 -26.78
C ASN A 7 22.20 -12.26 -25.42
N TRP A 8 22.43 -13.51 -24.99
CA TRP A 8 21.98 -13.99 -23.69
C TRP A 8 22.63 -13.19 -22.56
N ASN A 9 21.78 -12.62 -21.70
CA ASN A 9 22.18 -11.97 -20.46
C ASN A 9 21.50 -12.71 -19.31
N GLU A 10 22.29 -13.45 -18.53
CA GLU A 10 21.79 -14.25 -17.42
C GLU A 10 21.14 -13.40 -16.33
N ASP A 11 21.73 -12.26 -16.00
CA ASP A 11 21.22 -11.36 -14.96
C ASP A 11 19.87 -10.77 -15.37
N SER A 12 19.75 -10.28 -16.60
CA SER A 12 18.49 -9.73 -17.12
C SER A 12 17.39 -10.79 -17.21
N TYR A 13 17.73 -12.02 -17.62
CA TYR A 13 16.77 -13.12 -17.62
C TYR A 13 16.32 -13.46 -16.20
N ARG A 14 17.27 -13.58 -15.25
CA ARG A 14 16.99 -13.87 -13.85
C ARG A 14 16.07 -12.81 -13.23
N GLU A 15 16.36 -11.53 -13.45
CA GLU A 15 15.53 -10.40 -13.02
C GLU A 15 14.13 -10.49 -13.62
N SER A 16 14.00 -10.80 -14.91
CA SER A 16 12.68 -10.94 -15.56
C SER A 16 11.84 -12.06 -14.96
N VAL A 17 12.46 -13.21 -14.66
CA VAL A 17 11.78 -14.35 -14.04
C VAL A 17 11.37 -14.00 -12.61
N LEU A 18 12.25 -13.35 -11.84
CA LEU A 18 11.92 -12.90 -10.49
C LEU A 18 10.75 -11.92 -10.50
N GLN A 19 10.78 -10.91 -11.37
CA GLN A 19 9.71 -9.92 -11.50
C GLN A 19 8.37 -10.56 -11.93
N GLU A 20 8.41 -11.51 -12.86
CA GLU A 20 7.22 -12.28 -13.26
C GLU A 20 6.65 -13.06 -12.08
N ARG A 21 7.51 -13.76 -11.33
CA ARG A 21 7.11 -14.57 -10.16
C ARG A 21 6.58 -13.71 -9.02
N GLU A 22 7.23 -12.61 -8.71
CA GLU A 22 6.77 -11.63 -7.71
C GLU A 22 5.39 -11.10 -8.07
N THR A 23 5.15 -10.80 -9.35
CA THR A 23 3.84 -10.32 -9.81
C THR A 23 2.77 -11.42 -9.74
N GLN A 24 3.09 -12.66 -10.12
CA GLN A 24 2.15 -13.79 -10.08
C GLN A 24 1.83 -14.27 -8.66
N CYS A 25 2.78 -14.14 -7.74
CA CYS A 25 2.64 -14.59 -6.35
C CYS A 25 2.33 -13.45 -5.38
N ARG A 26 2.13 -12.21 -5.88
CA ARG A 26 1.79 -11.06 -5.04
C ARG A 26 0.46 -11.31 -4.34
N THR A 27 0.50 -11.30 -3.01
CA THR A 27 -0.70 -11.39 -2.19
C THR A 27 -1.18 -9.98 -1.85
N VAL A 28 -2.49 -9.76 -1.93
CA VAL A 28 -3.13 -8.55 -1.44
C VAL A 28 -3.62 -8.82 -0.02
N PHE A 29 -3.04 -8.12 0.97
CA PHE A 29 -3.43 -8.30 2.37
C PHE A 29 -4.63 -7.46 2.75
N ARG A 30 -4.72 -6.26 2.20
CA ARG A 30 -5.78 -5.31 2.52
C ARG A 30 -6.16 -4.47 1.32
N THR A 31 -7.44 -4.12 1.26
CA THR A 31 -7.97 -3.15 0.32
C THR A 31 -8.85 -2.13 1.02
N THR A 32 -8.85 -0.89 0.54
CA THR A 32 -9.80 0.14 0.97
C THR A 32 -10.32 0.93 -0.24
N PHE A 33 -11.58 1.35 -0.18
CA PHE A 33 -12.12 2.28 -1.17
C PHE A 33 -11.65 3.69 -0.89
N GLY A 34 -11.42 4.45 -1.96
CA GLY A 34 -11.15 5.89 -1.88
C GLY A 34 -12.32 6.66 -1.25
N PRO A 35 -12.07 7.83 -0.64
CA PRO A 35 -13.12 8.65 -0.07
C PRO A 35 -14.14 9.04 -1.12
N ASN A 36 -15.42 8.91 -0.77
CA ASN A 36 -16.51 9.29 -1.66
C ASN A 36 -16.92 10.74 -1.38
N ILE A 37 -16.35 11.66 -2.16
CA ILE A 37 -16.49 13.10 -1.97
C ILE A 37 -17.94 13.57 -2.19
N SER A 38 -18.68 12.92 -3.08
CA SER A 38 -20.10 13.21 -3.31
C SER A 38 -20.96 12.07 -2.76
N CYS A 39 -21.91 12.38 -1.89
CA CYS A 39 -22.79 11.39 -1.25
C CYS A 39 -23.61 10.53 -2.23
N ASN A 40 -23.58 10.85 -3.53
CA ASN A 40 -24.36 10.22 -4.58
C ASN A 40 -23.51 9.50 -5.65
N SER A 41 -22.17 9.54 -5.58
CA SER A 41 -21.30 8.77 -6.49
C SER A 41 -20.87 7.45 -5.86
N THR A 42 -20.46 6.46 -6.65
CA THR A 42 -19.70 5.31 -6.12
C THR A 42 -18.22 5.67 -6.09
N PRO A 43 -17.45 5.24 -5.07
CA PRO A 43 -16.02 5.46 -5.07
C PRO A 43 -15.38 4.75 -6.28
N ASP A 44 -14.63 5.49 -7.08
CA ASP A 44 -13.97 4.93 -8.27
C ASP A 44 -12.60 4.33 -7.96
N CYS A 45 -11.91 4.84 -6.95
CA CYS A 45 -10.56 4.40 -6.60
C CYS A 45 -10.60 3.26 -5.56
N LEU A 46 -9.85 2.20 -5.82
CA LEU A 46 -9.53 1.13 -4.89
C LEU A 46 -8.04 1.18 -4.56
N PHE A 47 -7.68 1.07 -3.30
CA PHE A 47 -6.30 0.99 -2.85
C PHE A 47 -6.00 -0.39 -2.30
N ALA A 48 -4.80 -0.89 -2.53
CA ALA A 48 -4.36 -2.20 -2.09
C ALA A 48 -2.99 -2.12 -1.42
N ALA A 49 -2.84 -2.83 -0.29
CA ALA A 49 -1.57 -3.13 0.36
C ALA A 49 -1.19 -4.59 0.09
N THR A 50 0.08 -4.81 -0.24
CA THR A 50 0.53 -6.07 -0.84
C THR A 50 1.77 -6.64 -0.18
N SER A 51 2.05 -7.91 -0.47
CA SER A 51 3.11 -8.69 0.18
C SER A 51 4.53 -8.27 -0.12
N ASP A 52 4.75 -7.49 -1.17
CA ASP A 52 6.07 -6.91 -1.47
C ASP A 52 6.28 -5.53 -0.83
N GLY A 53 5.35 -5.08 0.02
CA GLY A 53 5.43 -3.77 0.68
C GLY A 53 4.93 -2.62 -0.18
N SER A 54 4.51 -2.88 -1.42
CA SER A 54 3.97 -1.86 -2.29
C SER A 54 2.50 -1.55 -2.00
N ILE A 55 2.16 -0.30 -2.25
CA ILE A 55 0.81 0.23 -2.15
C ILE A 55 0.42 0.72 -3.53
N ALA A 56 -0.77 0.34 -3.99
CA ALA A 56 -1.24 0.67 -5.32
C ALA A 56 -2.66 1.19 -5.30
N SER A 57 -2.99 2.06 -6.26
CA SER A 57 -4.35 2.51 -6.53
C SER A 57 -4.83 2.01 -7.89
N TYR A 58 -6.12 1.72 -7.99
CA TYR A 58 -6.77 1.18 -9.18
C TYR A 58 -8.08 1.94 -9.42
N SER A 59 -8.40 2.25 -10.68
CA SER A 59 -9.73 2.76 -11.05
C SER A 59 -10.66 1.59 -11.39
N ILE A 60 -11.76 1.51 -10.66
CA ILE A 60 -12.83 0.54 -10.88
C ILE A 60 -13.47 0.78 -12.24
N SER A 61 -13.72 2.04 -12.62
CA SER A 61 -14.27 2.38 -13.94
C SER A 61 -13.37 1.90 -15.07
N SER A 62 -12.05 2.10 -14.97
CA SER A 62 -11.11 1.58 -15.97
C SER A 62 -11.18 0.05 -16.09
N LEU A 63 -11.22 -0.67 -14.97
CA LEU A 63 -11.33 -2.13 -14.96
C LEU A 63 -12.65 -2.63 -15.55
N LEU A 64 -13.77 -1.98 -15.24
CA LEU A 64 -15.08 -2.32 -15.78
C LEU A 64 -15.16 -2.06 -17.29
N CYS A 65 -14.56 -0.97 -17.77
CA CYS A 65 -14.47 -0.68 -19.20
C CYS A 65 -13.63 -1.72 -19.96
N LEU A 66 -12.45 -2.10 -19.42
CA LEU A 66 -11.58 -3.15 -19.98
C LEU A 66 -12.29 -4.51 -20.10
N ASN A 67 -13.09 -4.88 -19.10
CA ASN A 67 -13.86 -6.12 -19.14
C ASN A 67 -14.91 -6.14 -20.25
N ARG A 68 -15.51 -5.00 -20.58
CA ARG A 68 -16.51 -4.90 -21.65
C ARG A 68 -15.89 -5.19 -23.02
N GLU A 69 -14.73 -4.63 -23.31
CA GLU A 69 -14.02 -4.85 -24.57
C GLU A 69 -13.52 -6.29 -24.72
N ASN A 70 -13.01 -6.89 -23.63
CA ASN A 70 -12.52 -8.27 -23.64
C ASN A 70 -13.64 -9.31 -23.75
N PHE A 71 -14.80 -9.03 -23.14
CA PHE A 71 -15.98 -9.89 -23.25
C PHE A 71 -16.50 -9.94 -24.69
N GLU A 72 -16.55 -8.80 -25.39
CA GLU A 72 -16.92 -8.76 -26.81
C GLU A 72 -15.88 -9.44 -27.72
N SER A 73 -14.61 -9.52 -27.30
CA SER A 73 -13.53 -10.21 -28.02
C SER A 73 -13.40 -11.70 -27.70
N GLY A 74 -14.24 -12.26 -26.80
CA GLY A 74 -14.21 -13.68 -26.41
C GLY A 74 -12.96 -14.11 -25.63
N ARG A 75 -12.16 -13.15 -25.13
CA ARG A 75 -10.99 -13.43 -24.29
C ARG A 75 -11.41 -13.46 -22.83
N LEU A 76 -11.64 -14.65 -22.29
CA LEU A 76 -12.01 -14.89 -20.87
C LEU A 76 -10.85 -14.67 -19.87
N LEU A 77 -9.75 -14.04 -20.29
CA LEU A 77 -8.67 -13.69 -19.37
C LEU A 77 -9.09 -12.40 -18.66
N ALA A 78 -9.28 -12.48 -17.34
CA ALA A 78 -9.44 -11.28 -16.52
C ALA A 78 -8.26 -10.34 -16.82
N PRO A 79 -8.50 -9.11 -17.31
CA PRO A 79 -7.44 -8.17 -17.63
C PRO A 79 -6.60 -7.95 -16.38
N LEU A 80 -5.27 -7.96 -16.54
CA LEU A 80 -4.37 -7.58 -15.47
C LEU A 80 -4.68 -6.11 -15.12
N ALA A 81 -5.08 -5.89 -13.87
CA ALA A 81 -5.37 -4.56 -13.38
C ALA A 81 -4.06 -3.77 -13.29
N GLU A 82 -3.89 -2.81 -14.18
CA GLU A 82 -2.76 -1.88 -14.12
C GLU A 82 -3.04 -0.82 -13.05
N PRO A 83 -2.10 -0.58 -12.11
CA PRO A 83 -2.28 0.44 -11.10
C PRO A 83 -2.17 1.84 -11.72
N ASN A 84 -3.05 2.74 -11.31
CA ASN A 84 -2.97 4.17 -11.66
C ASN A 84 -1.80 4.85 -10.96
N TRP A 85 -1.51 4.41 -9.73
CA TRP A 85 -0.42 4.88 -8.91
C TRP A 85 0.13 3.71 -8.10
N ARG A 86 1.45 3.67 -7.93
CA ARG A 86 2.14 2.68 -7.11
C ARG A 86 3.35 3.31 -6.42
N VAL A 87 3.54 2.97 -5.15
CA VAL A 87 4.74 3.33 -4.38
C VAL A 87 5.28 2.12 -3.63
N GLN A 88 6.60 2.05 -3.50
CA GLN A 88 7.23 1.15 -2.54
C GLN A 88 7.07 1.74 -1.14
N GLY A 89 6.05 1.26 -0.43
CA GLY A 89 5.57 1.85 0.81
C GLY A 89 6.30 1.34 2.04
N HIS A 90 6.72 0.07 2.05
CA HIS A 90 7.34 -0.61 3.21
C HIS A 90 8.54 -1.47 2.80
N ASP A 91 9.46 -1.69 3.74
CA ASP A 91 10.46 -2.76 3.63
C ASP A 91 9.84 -4.03 4.21
N GLY A 92 9.57 -5.01 3.35
CA GLY A 92 8.70 -6.15 3.67
C GLY A 92 7.20 -5.86 3.49
N PRO A 93 6.32 -6.84 3.79
CA PRO A 93 4.89 -6.76 3.55
C PRO A 93 4.18 -5.51 4.09
N ALA A 94 3.22 -4.98 3.32
CA ALA A 94 2.25 -4.00 3.80
C ALA A 94 0.97 -4.73 4.20
N TYR A 95 0.66 -4.73 5.51
CA TYR A 95 -0.39 -5.57 6.08
C TYR A 95 -1.76 -4.90 6.10
N ASP A 96 -1.81 -3.59 6.33
CA ASP A 96 -3.06 -2.85 6.45
C ASP A 96 -2.97 -1.47 5.81
N ILE A 97 -4.12 -0.96 5.39
CA ILE A 97 -4.27 0.30 4.70
C ILE A 97 -5.64 0.90 5.01
N THR A 98 -5.68 2.19 5.32
CA THR A 98 -6.91 2.88 5.70
C THR A 98 -6.82 4.38 5.42
N PHE A 99 -7.97 5.03 5.29
CA PHE A 99 -8.03 6.49 5.20
C PHE A 99 -8.17 7.09 6.58
N TYR A 100 -7.38 8.12 6.85
CA TYR A 100 -7.46 8.86 8.10
C TYR A 100 -8.80 9.60 8.27
N SER A 101 -9.32 10.17 7.19
CA SER A 101 -10.64 10.81 7.16
C SER A 101 -11.41 10.49 5.87
N ASN A 102 -12.70 10.81 5.81
CA ASN A 102 -13.50 10.65 4.59
C ASN A 102 -13.55 11.93 3.75
N ASN A 103 -12.63 12.86 3.99
CA ASN A 103 -12.64 14.16 3.34
C ASN A 103 -11.78 14.15 2.06
N GLU A 104 -11.98 15.18 1.25
CA GLU A 104 -11.20 15.44 0.05
C GLU A 104 -9.70 15.42 0.29
N ASP A 105 -9.22 16.03 1.38
CA ASP A 105 -7.80 16.12 1.71
C ASP A 105 -7.36 15.01 2.67
N SER A 106 -8.00 13.84 2.60
CA SER A 106 -7.65 12.70 3.44
C SER A 106 -6.21 12.24 3.22
N ILE A 107 -5.69 11.53 4.21
CA ILE A 107 -4.38 10.90 4.16
C ILE A 107 -4.63 9.40 4.12
N LEU A 108 -4.07 8.74 3.12
CA LEU A 108 -4.00 7.30 3.03
C LEU A 108 -2.87 6.84 3.95
N LEU A 109 -3.21 6.06 4.96
CA LEU A 109 -2.26 5.46 5.90
C LEU A 109 -2.07 3.99 5.57
N SER A 110 -0.84 3.50 5.70
CA SER A 110 -0.51 2.09 5.64
C SER A 110 0.44 1.70 6.76
N CYS A 111 0.50 0.40 7.05
CA CYS A 111 1.47 -0.16 7.96
C CYS A 111 2.03 -1.48 7.45
N GLY A 112 3.21 -1.86 7.92
CA GLY A 112 3.90 -3.04 7.42
C GLY A 112 4.91 -3.64 8.37
N ASP A 113 5.64 -4.61 7.82
CA ASP A 113 6.66 -5.43 8.48
C ASP A 113 7.83 -4.59 9.02
N ASP A 114 8.14 -3.48 8.36
CA ASP A 114 9.15 -2.50 8.80
C ASP A 114 8.78 -1.73 10.09
N GLY A 115 7.64 -2.04 10.72
CA GLY A 115 7.21 -1.47 12.00
C GLY A 115 6.85 0.01 11.91
N ARG A 116 6.61 0.49 10.69
CA ARG A 116 6.25 1.87 10.40
C ARG A 116 4.79 2.01 10.06
N ILE A 117 4.29 3.21 10.27
CA ILE A 117 3.03 3.69 9.74
C ILE A 117 3.36 4.85 8.82
N ARG A 118 3.04 4.72 7.55
CA ARG A 118 3.33 5.75 6.55
C ARG A 118 2.03 6.32 6.00
N GLY A 119 2.07 7.60 5.66
CA GLY A 119 0.91 8.32 5.16
C GLY A 119 1.22 9.14 3.93
N TRP A 120 0.27 9.20 3.00
CA TRP A 120 0.38 9.97 1.78
C TRP A 120 -0.93 10.69 1.47
N LYS A 121 -0.85 11.86 0.86
CA LYS A 121 -2.04 12.59 0.40
C LYS A 121 -2.57 11.94 -0.87
N TRP A 122 -3.76 11.38 -0.83
CA TRP A 122 -4.26 10.55 -1.93
C TRP A 122 -4.62 11.39 -3.18
N LYS A 123 -5.06 12.64 -3.02
CA LYS A 123 -5.37 13.52 -4.16
C LYS A 123 -4.16 13.81 -5.02
N GLU A 124 -3.00 14.07 -4.40
CA GLU A 124 -1.74 14.30 -5.11
C GLU A 124 -1.35 13.09 -5.98
N MET A 125 -1.85 11.88 -5.65
CA MET A 125 -1.68 10.66 -6.46
C MET A 125 -2.69 10.55 -7.61
N SER A 126 -3.91 11.05 -7.42
CA SER A 126 -4.96 11.03 -8.45
C SER A 126 -4.70 12.04 -9.58
N GLU A 127 -4.01 13.14 -9.25
CA GLU A 127 -3.70 14.22 -10.20
C GLU A 127 -2.41 13.96 -11.00
N SER A 128 -1.57 13.02 -10.56
CA SER A 128 -0.34 12.63 -11.26
C SER A 128 -0.65 11.73 -12.46
N ASN A 129 -1.25 12.30 -13.51
CA ASN A 129 -1.52 11.68 -14.82
C ASN A 129 -0.25 11.34 -15.63
N LYS A 130 0.90 11.06 -15.00
CA LYS A 130 2.17 10.86 -15.70
C LYS A 130 2.92 9.62 -15.23
N SER A 131 2.82 8.60 -16.08
CA SER A 131 3.65 7.40 -16.21
C SER A 131 3.57 6.37 -15.08
N THR A 132 3.43 5.12 -15.49
CA THR A 132 3.45 3.85 -14.74
C THR A 132 4.76 3.58 -13.97
N GLN A 133 5.67 4.55 -13.89
CA GLN A 133 6.89 4.42 -13.10
C GLN A 133 6.57 4.65 -11.63
N GLU A 134 7.25 3.91 -10.75
CA GLU A 134 7.21 4.12 -9.30
C GLU A 134 7.39 5.61 -9.00
N ILE A 135 6.28 6.25 -8.60
CA ILE A 135 6.34 7.63 -8.18
C ILE A 135 7.02 7.58 -6.82
N ASN A 136 8.25 8.08 -6.75
CA ASN A 136 9.05 8.19 -5.54
C ASN A 136 8.46 9.28 -4.61
N SER A 137 7.20 9.06 -4.23
CA SER A 137 6.37 9.93 -3.42
C SER A 137 6.72 9.69 -1.97
N LYS A 138 7.49 10.63 -1.41
CA LYS A 138 7.84 10.59 0.00
C LYS A 138 6.56 10.66 0.85
N PRO A 139 6.45 9.84 1.90
CA PRO A 139 5.32 9.91 2.78
C PRO A 139 5.28 11.26 3.51
N VAL A 140 4.08 11.81 3.71
CA VAL A 140 3.83 13.01 4.52
C VAL A 140 3.77 12.70 6.01
N ILE A 141 3.52 11.44 6.37
CA ILE A 141 3.54 10.90 7.73
C ILE A 141 4.46 9.69 7.73
N ASP A 142 5.43 9.63 8.65
CA ASP A 142 6.30 8.47 8.86
C ASP A 142 6.48 8.27 10.36
N LEU A 143 5.66 7.39 10.93
CA LEU A 143 5.65 7.03 12.35
C LEU A 143 6.36 5.70 12.52
N VAL A 144 7.13 5.58 13.60
CA VAL A 144 7.90 4.38 13.91
C VAL A 144 7.55 3.93 15.31
N ASN A 145 7.03 2.71 15.44
CA ASN A 145 6.71 2.18 16.76
C ASN A 145 7.91 2.24 17.71
N PRO A 146 7.70 2.65 18.98
CA PRO A 146 8.74 2.58 19.99
C PRO A 146 9.28 1.16 20.09
N GLN A 147 10.55 0.97 19.73
CA GLN A 147 11.18 -0.32 19.88
C GLN A 147 11.63 -0.52 21.33
N HIS A 148 11.05 -1.49 22.02
CA HIS A 148 11.56 -1.93 23.32
C HIS A 148 12.50 -3.11 23.13
N LYS A 149 13.74 -2.98 23.62
CA LYS A 149 14.67 -4.13 23.70
C LYS A 149 14.07 -5.17 24.62
N GLY A 150 13.97 -6.41 24.16
CA GLY A 150 13.55 -7.53 25.01
C GLY A 150 14.54 -7.79 26.15
N PRO A 151 14.15 -8.57 27.17
CA PRO A 151 15.08 -9.09 28.17
C PRO A 151 16.30 -9.72 27.47
N TRP A 152 17.50 -9.50 28.01
CA TRP A 152 18.77 -9.96 27.44
C TRP A 152 19.24 -9.27 26.15
N GLY A 153 18.64 -8.13 25.78
CA GLY A 153 18.99 -7.44 24.53
C GLY A 153 18.52 -8.19 23.29
N SER A 154 17.57 -9.12 23.46
CA SER A 154 16.88 -9.77 22.36
C SER A 154 16.14 -8.70 21.54
N LEU A 155 16.60 -8.53 20.32
CA LEU A 155 15.88 -7.85 19.26
C LEU A 155 14.88 -8.88 18.72
N SER A 156 13.58 -8.77 19.02
CA SER A 156 12.67 -9.04 17.90
C SER A 156 12.87 -7.82 16.99
N PRO A 157 13.48 -8.00 15.79
CA PRO A 157 14.25 -6.94 15.16
C PRO A 157 13.43 -5.71 14.80
N ILE A 158 12.12 -5.84 14.61
CA ILE A 158 11.19 -4.76 14.27
C ILE A 158 9.81 -5.16 14.82
N PRO A 159 9.10 -4.29 15.57
CA PRO A 159 7.70 -4.54 15.91
C PRO A 159 6.84 -4.29 14.67
N GLU A 160 6.69 -5.32 13.83
CA GLU A 160 5.79 -5.32 12.66
C GLU A 160 4.42 -4.74 13.02
N ASN A 161 3.81 -4.01 12.10
CA ASN A 161 2.46 -3.48 12.29
C ASN A 161 1.44 -4.31 11.52
N ASN A 162 0.63 -5.05 12.25
CA ASN A 162 -0.33 -5.99 11.67
C ASN A 162 -1.68 -5.35 11.34
N ALA A 163 -2.06 -4.28 12.05
CA ALA A 163 -3.28 -3.54 11.78
C ALA A 163 -3.17 -2.09 12.24
N ILE A 164 -3.89 -1.20 11.56
CA ILE A 164 -4.05 0.20 11.93
C ILE A 164 -5.52 0.60 12.04
N ALA A 165 -5.82 1.41 13.03
CA ALA A 165 -7.12 2.02 13.22
C ALA A 165 -6.97 3.53 13.42
N VAL A 166 -7.97 4.29 12.99
CA VAL A 166 -7.92 5.75 13.04
C VAL A 166 -9.10 6.30 13.82
N ASN A 167 -8.84 7.34 14.60
CA ASN A 167 -9.87 8.17 15.22
C ASN A 167 -9.65 9.64 14.79
N PRO A 168 -10.24 10.06 13.65
CA PRO A 168 -10.08 11.42 13.17
C PRO A 168 -10.70 12.49 14.08
N GLN A 169 -11.65 12.14 14.97
CA GLN A 169 -12.24 13.11 15.90
C GLN A 169 -11.23 13.55 16.97
N ASN A 170 -10.44 12.60 17.47
CA ASN A 170 -9.43 12.83 18.51
C ASN A 170 -8.02 13.01 17.93
N GLY A 171 -7.89 12.97 16.61
CA GLY A 171 -6.60 13.08 15.95
C GLY A 171 -5.65 11.91 16.17
N SER A 172 -6.17 10.72 16.45
CA SER A 172 -5.35 9.59 16.90
C SER A 172 -5.24 8.47 15.86
N VAL A 173 -4.08 7.83 15.80
CA VAL A 173 -3.84 6.60 15.03
C VAL A 173 -3.39 5.51 15.99
N PHE A 174 -4.00 4.35 15.89
CA PHE A 174 -3.69 3.18 16.68
C PHE A 174 -3.03 2.14 15.79
N ALA A 175 -2.00 1.48 16.29
CA ALA A 175 -1.33 0.38 15.61
C ALA A 175 -1.22 -0.83 16.53
N ALA A 176 -1.63 -1.99 16.03
CA ALA A 176 -1.43 -3.27 16.70
C ALA A 176 -0.13 -3.89 16.17
N ALA A 177 0.82 -4.12 17.07
CA ALA A 177 2.17 -4.54 16.72
C ALA A 177 2.45 -6.00 17.09
N GLY A 178 3.40 -6.62 16.38
CA GLY A 178 3.81 -8.02 16.61
C GLY A 178 4.51 -8.26 17.95
N ASP A 179 4.87 -7.21 18.68
CA ASP A 179 5.44 -7.27 20.03
C ASP A 179 4.38 -7.42 21.13
N SER A 180 3.12 -7.71 20.75
CA SER A 180 1.96 -7.81 21.65
C SER A 180 1.57 -6.49 22.32
N CYS A 181 2.03 -5.35 21.79
CA CYS A 181 1.61 -4.02 22.23
C CYS A 181 0.63 -3.39 21.22
N ALA A 182 -0.13 -2.41 21.72
CA ALA A 182 -0.86 -1.47 20.89
C ALA A 182 -0.30 -0.06 21.12
N TYR A 183 0.02 0.65 20.05
CA TYR A 183 0.57 2.00 20.08
C TYR A 183 -0.48 3.02 19.68
N CYS A 184 -0.53 4.14 20.40
CA CYS A 184 -1.36 5.29 20.04
C CYS A 184 -0.48 6.49 19.70
N TRP A 185 -0.77 7.07 18.53
CA TRP A 185 -0.10 8.22 17.97
C TRP A 185 -1.08 9.39 17.91
N ASP A 186 -0.66 10.53 18.44
CA ASP A 186 -1.40 11.77 18.34
C ASP A 186 -0.89 12.57 17.13
N LEU A 187 -1.68 12.62 16.05
CA LEU A 187 -1.32 13.32 14.82
C LEU A 187 -1.42 14.85 14.96
N VAL A 188 -2.04 15.37 16.02
CA VAL A 188 -2.07 16.82 16.30
C VAL A 188 -0.72 17.29 16.85
N CYS A 189 0.01 16.41 17.54
CA CYS A 189 1.27 16.73 18.24
C CYS A 189 2.49 15.92 17.78
N ALA A 190 2.34 14.96 16.87
CA ALA A 190 3.40 14.02 16.47
C ALA A 190 4.13 13.37 17.68
N SER A 191 3.40 13.12 18.77
CA SER A 191 3.95 12.59 20.03
C SER A 191 3.29 11.25 20.40
N VAL A 192 4.09 10.28 20.84
CA VAL A 192 3.64 8.95 21.30
C VAL A 192 2.90 9.06 22.63
N LYS A 193 1.69 8.48 22.72
CA LYS A 193 1.04 8.17 24.01
C LYS A 193 0.94 6.65 24.12
N GLY A 194 1.77 6.04 24.96
CA GLY A 194 1.69 4.60 25.22
C GLY A 194 0.69 4.33 26.34
N GLU A 195 -0.31 3.50 26.08
CA GLU A 195 -1.13 2.85 27.13
C GLU A 195 -0.58 1.43 27.35
N LYS A 196 -0.38 1.06 28.62
CA LYS A 196 0.06 -0.27 29.06
C LYS A 196 -1.12 -1.06 29.59
#